data_AF-A0A927V3V6-F1
#
_entry.id   AF-A0A927V3V6-F1
#
_cell.length_a   1.000
_cell.length_b   1.000
_cell.length_c   1.000
_cell.angle_alpha   90.00
_cell.angle_beta   90.00
_cell.angle_gamma   90.00
#
_symmetry.space_group_name_H-M   'P 1'
#
loop_
_entity.id
_entity.type
_entity.pdbx_description
1 polymer ?
#
loop_
_entity_poly.entity_id
_entity_poly.type
_entity_poly.pdbx_seq_one_letter_code
_entity_poly.pdbx_strand_id
1 'polypeptide(L)'
;MSFYYGITADSVSTLFGSVGTKNASGSSFDLSTYMSIRNGSYKKLVSAYYDETGKDNKLDVSTGTGVDSTKKLMSMESSADALKEAADDLFVSGKDSVFNKVEVKNADGTVSAEYDREAIYKKVDAFVKAYNDMIEEAGEAETESILKRTTSMIRDTEGYEKLLKKVGITIGSDNQLEVDEDDFMKADMSTVKSVFNGVGSLSYSTSANASYINYMADYEASKANTYNSYGSYNYNYNYGNIYNSLG
;
A
#
# COMPACT_ATOMS: atom_id res chain seq x y z
N MET A 1 -16.37 46.08 6.45
CA MET A 1 -16.41 46.26 7.91
C MET A 1 -17.41 45.25 8.47
N SER A 2 -17.12 44.31 9.35
CA SER A 2 -15.93 44.01 10.15
C SER A 2 -16.05 42.57 10.69
N PHE A 3 -14.93 41.83 10.66
CA PHE A 3 -14.33 40.87 11.62
C PHE A 3 -15.18 40.37 12.83
N TYR A 4 -15.00 39.20 13.47
CA TYR A 4 -14.18 37.97 13.39
C TYR A 4 -14.40 37.21 14.74
N TYR A 5 -14.29 35.87 14.75
CA TYR A 5 -13.84 34.92 15.82
C TYR A 5 -14.74 33.67 15.92
N GLY A 6 -14.14 32.50 15.65
CA GLY A 6 -14.67 31.18 15.96
C GLY A 6 -14.35 30.70 17.37
N ILE A 7 -14.95 29.58 17.77
CA ILE A 7 -14.71 28.77 18.98
C ILE A 7 -15.11 27.33 18.59
N THR A 8 -14.18 26.44 18.22
CA THR A 8 -13.36 25.50 19.03
C THR A 8 -14.15 24.35 19.69
N ALA A 9 -13.65 23.13 19.46
CA ALA A 9 -14.12 21.88 20.02
C ALA A 9 -13.84 21.81 21.52
N ASP A 10 -14.90 21.74 22.34
CA ASP A 10 -14.77 21.51 23.80
C ASP A 10 -16.10 21.04 24.47
N SER A 11 -16.92 20.27 23.77
CA SER A 11 -18.23 19.81 24.29
C SER A 11 -18.25 18.34 24.74
N VAL A 12 -17.18 17.84 25.39
CA VAL A 12 -17.18 16.50 26.00
C VAL A 12 -16.63 16.47 27.45
N SER A 13 -16.46 17.60 28.13
CA SER A 13 -15.83 17.60 29.48
C SER A 13 -16.67 18.19 30.63
N THR A 14 -17.95 18.54 30.43
CA THR A 14 -18.72 19.27 31.47
C THR A 14 -19.73 18.46 32.29
N LEU A 15 -19.72 17.12 32.26
CA LEU A 15 -20.68 16.34 33.08
C LEU A 15 -20.17 15.91 34.47
N PHE A 16 -18.86 15.96 34.76
CA PHE A 16 -18.32 15.59 36.07
C PHE A 16 -17.76 16.77 36.89
N GLY A 17 -17.98 17.99 36.42
CA GLY A 17 -17.50 19.20 37.08
C GLY A 17 -18.55 19.89 37.96
N SER A 18 -19.08 19.25 39.00
CA SER A 18 -19.71 19.99 40.11
C SER A 18 -19.95 19.14 41.36
N VAL A 19 -19.63 19.74 42.51
CA VAL A 19 -19.74 19.27 43.91
C VAL A 19 -18.54 18.40 44.35
N GLY A 20 -17.61 18.87 45.17
CA GLY A 20 -17.72 19.85 46.25
C GLY A 20 -17.24 19.19 47.54
N THR A 21 -15.95 19.36 47.83
CA THR A 21 -15.15 18.92 48.98
C THR A 21 -15.89 18.84 50.32
N LYS A 22 -15.79 17.72 51.08
CA LYS A 22 -15.42 17.62 52.52
C LYS A 22 -15.04 16.19 52.94
N ASN A 23 -14.04 16.09 53.82
CA ASN A 23 -13.55 14.89 54.53
C ASN A 23 -14.65 13.96 55.07
N ALA A 24 -14.51 12.65 54.84
CA ALA A 24 -14.70 11.58 55.84
C ALA A 24 -14.48 10.19 55.21
N SER A 25 -13.67 9.36 55.86
CA SER A 25 -13.65 7.91 55.67
C SER A 25 -15.03 7.32 55.88
N GLY A 26 -15.50 6.48 54.97
CA GLY A 26 -16.71 5.68 55.16
C GLY A 26 -17.43 5.38 53.85
N SER A 27 -17.30 4.12 53.42
CA SER A 27 -18.02 3.47 52.33
C SER A 27 -19.46 3.95 52.24
N SER A 28 -19.73 4.90 51.35
CA SER A 28 -21.06 5.47 51.15
C SER A 28 -21.49 5.15 49.74
N PHE A 29 -22.41 4.20 49.63
CA PHE A 29 -23.31 4.14 48.49
C PHE A 29 -23.98 5.51 48.40
N ASP A 30 -23.54 6.30 47.43
CA ASP A 30 -24.00 7.66 47.25
C ASP A 30 -25.51 7.67 46.99
N LEU A 31 -26.25 8.49 47.74
CA LEU A 31 -27.70 8.64 47.60
C LEU A 31 -28.09 9.05 46.16
N SER A 32 -27.23 9.79 45.47
CA SER A 32 -27.41 10.13 44.05
C SER A 32 -27.32 8.90 43.15
N THR A 33 -26.42 7.96 43.47
CA THR A 33 -26.28 6.67 42.78
C THR A 33 -27.46 5.75 43.09
N TYR A 34 -27.98 5.77 44.31
CA TYR A 34 -29.17 5.00 44.67
C TYR A 34 -30.44 5.56 44.00
N MET A 35 -30.58 6.89 43.92
CA MET A 35 -31.71 7.54 43.24
C MET A 35 -31.67 7.33 41.72
N SER A 36 -30.49 7.26 41.11
CA SER A 36 -30.34 6.98 39.67
C SER A 36 -30.67 5.52 39.30
N ILE A 37 -30.44 4.57 40.23
CA ILE A 37 -30.88 3.18 40.08
C ILE A 37 -32.41 3.10 40.23
N ARG A 38 -32.99 3.73 41.26
CA ARG A 38 -34.44 3.66 41.52
C ARG A 38 -35.29 4.38 40.49
N ASN A 39 -34.83 5.52 39.96
CA ASN A 39 -35.57 6.27 38.93
C ASN A 39 -35.39 5.69 37.52
N GLY A 40 -34.58 4.63 37.36
CA GLY A 40 -34.33 3.96 36.09
C GLY A 40 -33.43 4.73 35.11
N SER A 41 -32.87 5.88 35.50
CA SER A 41 -31.93 6.64 34.67
C SER A 41 -30.63 5.88 34.45
N TYR A 42 -30.12 5.18 35.46
CA TYR A 42 -28.95 4.31 35.32
C TYR A 42 -29.23 3.17 34.33
N LYS A 43 -30.39 2.51 34.45
CA LYS A 43 -30.83 1.48 33.50
C LYS A 43 -30.98 2.05 32.10
N LYS A 44 -31.55 3.25 31.93
CA LYS A 44 -31.66 3.91 30.61
C LYS A 44 -30.31 4.25 29.99
N LEU A 45 -29.31 4.62 30.79
CA LEU A 45 -27.97 4.95 30.30
C LEU A 45 -27.22 3.69 29.87
N VAL A 46 -27.30 2.63 30.68
CA VAL A 46 -26.77 1.31 30.36
C VAL A 46 -27.48 0.73 29.14
N SER A 47 -28.82 0.78 29.10
CA SER A 47 -29.59 0.38 27.93
C SER A 47 -29.27 1.23 26.71
N ALA A 48 -29.16 2.56 26.81
CA ALA A 48 -28.76 3.39 25.67
C ALA A 48 -27.37 3.02 25.16
N TYR A 49 -26.40 2.79 26.04
CA TYR A 49 -25.06 2.32 25.67
C TYR A 49 -25.10 0.97 24.93
N TYR A 50 -25.98 0.05 25.33
CA TYR A 50 -26.14 -1.25 24.67
C TYR A 50 -27.13 -1.24 23.47
N ASP A 51 -28.07 -0.29 23.43
CA ASP A 51 -29.08 -0.12 22.38
C ASP A 51 -28.50 0.68 21.20
N GLU A 52 -27.50 1.56 21.44
CA GLU A 52 -26.72 2.20 20.37
C GLU A 52 -25.79 1.19 19.68
N THR A 53 -25.39 0.12 20.37
CA THR A 53 -24.66 -1.02 19.77
C THR A 53 -25.56 -2.05 19.06
N GLY A 54 -26.88 -1.87 19.09
CA GLY A 54 -27.86 -2.85 18.61
C GLY A 54 -28.73 -2.40 17.43
N LYS A 55 -28.50 -1.22 16.85
CA LYS A 55 -29.26 -0.76 15.68
C LYS A 55 -28.52 -1.10 14.39
N ASP A 56 -29.18 -1.93 13.59
CA ASP A 56 -28.84 -2.40 12.23
C ASP A 56 -28.48 -1.29 11.25
N ASN A 57 -27.35 -0.64 11.47
CA ASN A 57 -26.52 -0.15 10.41
C ASN A 57 -25.38 -1.14 10.31
N LYS A 58 -25.21 -1.77 9.15
CA LYS A 58 -23.98 -2.44 8.75
C LYS A 58 -22.89 -1.37 8.56
N LEU A 59 -22.57 -0.68 9.65
CA LEU A 59 -21.51 0.28 9.81
C LEU A 59 -20.27 -0.58 10.01
N ASP A 60 -19.50 -0.71 8.94
CA ASP A 60 -18.09 -1.07 8.98
C ASP A 60 -17.33 0.01 9.76
N VAL A 61 -17.62 0.17 11.05
CA VAL A 61 -16.78 0.94 11.96
C VAL A 61 -15.70 -0.01 12.43
N SER A 62 -14.79 -0.28 11.50
CA SER A 62 -13.41 -0.51 11.90
C SER A 62 -12.98 0.73 12.68
N THR A 63 -12.54 0.54 13.92
CA THR A 63 -11.83 1.61 14.66
C THR A 63 -10.41 1.80 14.11
N GLY A 64 -10.10 1.20 12.95
CA GLY A 64 -8.86 1.38 12.22
C GLY A 64 -8.73 2.83 11.79
N THR A 65 -7.67 3.48 12.25
CA THR A 65 -7.31 4.85 11.85
C THR A 65 -6.65 4.90 10.46
N GLY A 66 -6.61 3.78 9.74
CA GLY A 66 -6.08 3.69 8.39
C GLY A 66 -7.00 4.41 7.40
N VAL A 67 -6.42 5.29 6.59
CA VAL A 67 -7.18 6.10 5.60
C VAL A 67 -7.61 5.22 4.43
N ASP A 68 -6.72 4.34 3.94
CA ASP A 68 -7.09 3.29 3.00
C ASP A 68 -7.68 2.07 3.72
N SER A 69 -8.65 1.41 3.06
CA SER A 69 -9.20 0.13 3.55
C SER A 69 -8.12 -0.96 3.58
N THR A 70 -8.23 -1.91 4.51
CA THR A 70 -7.26 -3.03 4.62
C THR A 70 -7.16 -3.83 3.32
N LYS A 71 -8.26 -4.01 2.57
CA LYS A 71 -8.25 -4.70 1.28
C LYS A 71 -7.40 -3.96 0.25
N LYS A 72 -7.54 -2.63 0.18
CA LYS A 72 -6.78 -1.77 -0.75
C LYS A 72 -5.28 -1.78 -0.40
N LEU A 73 -4.95 -1.75 0.89
CA LEU A 73 -3.57 -1.87 1.36
C LEU A 73 -2.95 -3.23 1.00
N MET A 74 -3.70 -4.34 1.14
CA MET A 74 -3.22 -5.67 0.70
C MET A 74 -2.99 -5.73 -0.82
N SER A 75 -3.86 -5.11 -1.64
CA SER A 75 -3.64 -5.04 -3.09
C SER A 75 -2.35 -4.28 -3.41
N MET A 76 -2.14 -3.11 -2.80
CA MET A 76 -0.91 -2.31 -2.96
C MET A 76 0.35 -3.06 -2.51
N GLU A 77 0.25 -3.82 -1.41
CA GLU A 77 1.33 -4.65 -0.90
C GLU A 77 1.70 -5.74 -1.90
N SER A 78 0.70 -6.47 -2.40
CA SER A 78 0.88 -7.54 -3.38
C SER A 78 1.43 -7.02 -4.71
N SER A 79 0.94 -5.88 -5.22
CA SER A 79 1.45 -5.26 -6.45
C SER A 79 2.87 -4.74 -6.25
N ALA A 80 3.19 -4.20 -5.07
CA ALA A 80 4.53 -3.75 -4.73
C ALA A 80 5.52 -4.92 -4.66
N ASP A 81 5.14 -6.06 -4.07
CA ASP A 81 5.98 -7.26 -4.04
C ASP A 81 6.24 -7.81 -5.44
N ALA A 82 5.18 -7.95 -6.25
CA ALA A 82 5.33 -8.41 -7.64
C ALA A 82 6.25 -7.50 -8.46
N LEU A 83 6.10 -6.17 -8.32
CA LEU A 83 6.96 -5.21 -8.99
C LEU A 83 8.41 -5.28 -8.48
N LYS A 84 8.60 -5.44 -7.17
CA LYS A 84 9.92 -5.60 -6.57
C LYS A 84 10.61 -6.85 -7.13
N GLU A 85 9.93 -7.99 -7.16
CA GLU A 85 10.47 -9.24 -7.71
C GLU A 85 10.85 -9.10 -9.18
N ALA A 86 9.96 -8.53 -10.01
CA ALA A 86 10.22 -8.32 -11.43
C ALA A 86 11.39 -7.35 -11.68
N ALA A 87 11.50 -6.31 -10.85
CA ALA A 87 12.62 -5.37 -10.91
C ALA A 87 13.94 -6.03 -10.48
N ASP A 88 13.92 -6.82 -9.40
CA ASP A 88 15.08 -7.53 -8.91
C ASP A 88 15.59 -8.54 -9.96
N ASP A 89 14.70 -9.29 -10.61
CA ASP A 89 15.04 -10.21 -11.69
C ASP A 89 15.82 -9.56 -12.84
N LEU A 90 15.51 -8.30 -13.17
CA LEU A 90 16.23 -7.52 -14.17
C LEU A 90 17.52 -6.90 -13.61
N PHE A 91 17.55 -6.59 -12.30
CA PHE A 91 18.71 -6.01 -11.64
C PHE A 91 19.79 -7.04 -11.27
N VAL A 92 19.42 -8.33 -11.12
CA VAL A 92 20.34 -9.42 -10.77
C VAL A 92 21.59 -9.38 -11.65
N SER A 93 22.74 -9.54 -11.01
CA SER A 93 24.06 -9.51 -11.61
C SER A 93 24.81 -10.82 -11.38
N GLY A 94 25.93 -11.00 -12.08
CA GLY A 94 26.68 -12.26 -12.03
C GLY A 94 25.99 -13.37 -12.82
N LYS A 95 26.19 -14.63 -12.40
CA LYS A 95 25.76 -15.83 -13.15
C LYS A 95 24.26 -15.91 -13.43
N ASP A 96 23.45 -15.34 -12.55
CA ASP A 96 21.98 -15.45 -12.62
C ASP A 96 21.35 -14.31 -13.43
N SER A 97 22.15 -13.38 -13.97
CA SER A 97 21.66 -12.26 -14.77
C SER A 97 21.10 -12.71 -16.11
N VAL A 98 19.90 -12.26 -16.45
CA VAL A 98 19.30 -12.43 -17.80
C VAL A 98 20.10 -11.71 -18.88
N PHE A 99 20.96 -10.76 -18.50
CA PHE A 99 21.83 -10.00 -19.40
C PHE A 99 23.22 -10.62 -19.61
N ASN A 100 23.37 -11.91 -19.28
CA ASN A 100 24.54 -12.70 -19.70
C ASN A 100 24.36 -13.14 -21.15
N LYS A 101 25.46 -13.17 -21.89
CA LYS A 101 25.45 -13.68 -23.26
C LYS A 101 25.51 -15.20 -23.24
N VAL A 102 24.74 -15.83 -24.12
CA VAL A 102 24.71 -17.27 -24.37
C VAL A 102 25.52 -17.58 -25.62
N GLU A 103 26.12 -18.77 -25.65
CA GLU A 103 26.82 -19.26 -26.83
C GLU A 103 25.81 -19.74 -27.87
N VAL A 104 25.86 -19.15 -29.06
CA VAL A 104 25.02 -19.51 -30.20
C VAL A 104 25.92 -20.09 -31.28
N LYS A 105 25.57 -21.28 -31.75
CA LYS A 105 26.26 -21.91 -32.88
C LYS A 105 25.64 -21.41 -34.18
N ASN A 106 26.43 -20.68 -34.95
CA ASN A 106 26.04 -20.16 -36.24
C ASN A 106 26.01 -21.26 -37.30
N ALA A 107 25.29 -21.00 -38.39
CA ALA A 107 25.16 -21.92 -39.52
C ALA A 107 26.49 -22.23 -40.22
N ASP A 108 27.50 -21.36 -40.07
CA ASP A 108 28.86 -21.54 -40.56
C ASP A 108 29.75 -22.40 -39.63
N GLY A 109 29.20 -22.87 -38.49
CA GLY A 109 29.90 -23.67 -37.50
C GLY A 109 30.69 -22.85 -36.47
N THR A 110 30.71 -21.52 -36.56
CA THR A 110 31.30 -20.64 -35.54
C THR A 110 30.40 -20.52 -34.30
N VAL A 111 31.00 -20.17 -33.16
CA VAL A 111 30.26 -19.88 -31.93
C VAL A 111 30.34 -18.39 -31.66
N SER A 112 29.20 -17.70 -31.61
CA SER A 112 29.08 -16.30 -31.19
C SER A 112 28.47 -16.21 -29.78
N ALA A 113 28.81 -15.16 -29.05
CA ALA A 113 28.18 -14.85 -27.77
C ALA A 113 27.10 -13.77 -27.98
N GLU A 114 25.84 -14.15 -27.82
CA GLU A 114 24.68 -13.31 -28.11
C GLU A 114 23.75 -13.20 -26.90
N TYR A 115 22.91 -12.17 -26.86
CA TYR A 115 21.91 -12.03 -25.81
C TYR A 115 20.71 -12.94 -26.11
N ASP A 116 20.15 -13.57 -25.08
CA ASP A 116 18.85 -14.23 -25.17
C ASP A 116 17.74 -13.18 -25.16
N ARG A 117 17.40 -12.67 -26.35
CA ARG A 117 16.45 -11.57 -26.53
C ARG A 117 15.05 -11.94 -26.04
N GLU A 118 14.63 -13.20 -26.21
CA GLU A 118 13.32 -13.68 -25.76
C GLU A 118 13.25 -13.75 -24.23
N ALA A 119 14.30 -14.25 -23.58
CA ALA A 119 14.34 -14.28 -22.11
C ALA A 119 14.36 -12.87 -21.52
N ILE A 120 15.14 -11.95 -22.11
CA ILE A 120 15.18 -10.55 -21.69
C ILE A 120 13.80 -9.90 -21.88
N TYR A 121 13.17 -10.08 -23.05
CA TYR A 121 11.83 -9.54 -23.33
C TYR A 121 10.80 -10.01 -22.30
N LYS A 122 10.74 -11.31 -22.00
CA LYS A 122 9.81 -11.85 -21.00
C LYS A 122 9.98 -11.22 -19.62
N LYS A 123 11.22 -10.95 -19.19
CA LYS A 123 11.49 -10.29 -17.91
C LYS A 123 11.09 -8.81 -17.94
N VAL A 124 11.33 -8.12 -19.06
CA VAL A 124 10.91 -6.71 -19.23
C VAL A 124 9.40 -6.58 -19.31
N ASP A 125 8.71 -7.46 -20.04
CA ASP A 125 7.25 -7.50 -20.12
C ASP A 125 6.61 -7.76 -18.75
N ALA A 126 7.16 -8.70 -17.98
CA ALA A 126 6.71 -8.95 -16.61
C ALA A 126 6.91 -7.72 -15.70
N PHE A 127 8.04 -7.02 -15.83
CA PHE A 127 8.29 -5.76 -15.11
C PHE A 127 7.29 -4.68 -15.50
N VAL A 128 7.01 -4.51 -16.80
CA VAL A 128 6.04 -3.52 -17.29
C VAL A 128 4.63 -3.79 -16.77
N LYS A 129 4.20 -5.05 -16.78
CA LYS A 129 2.91 -5.45 -16.21
C LYS A 129 2.83 -5.15 -14.71
N ALA A 130 3.82 -5.60 -13.94
CA ALA A 130 3.85 -5.35 -12.50
C ALA A 130 3.95 -3.85 -12.17
N TYR A 131 4.63 -3.06 -13.02
CA TYR A 131 4.69 -1.61 -12.87
C TYR A 131 3.29 -1.00 -13.06
N ASN A 132 2.59 -1.39 -14.12
CA ASN A 132 1.24 -0.88 -14.42
C ASN A 132 0.23 -1.24 -13.32
N ASP A 133 0.28 -2.48 -12.84
CA ASP A 133 -0.54 -2.95 -11.71
C ASP A 133 -0.27 -2.09 -10.46
N MET A 134 1.00 -1.77 -10.20
CA MET A 134 1.38 -0.90 -9.09
C MET A 134 0.87 0.53 -9.24
N ILE A 135 0.89 1.09 -10.45
CA ILE A 135 0.33 2.42 -10.73
C ILE A 135 -1.19 2.41 -10.54
N GLU A 136 -1.88 1.35 -10.95
CA GLU A 136 -3.33 1.20 -10.76
C GLU A 136 -3.69 1.12 -9.27
N GLU A 137 -3.04 0.25 -8.51
CA GLU A 137 -3.38 0.00 -7.10
C GLU A 137 -2.91 1.11 -6.16
N ALA A 138 -1.69 1.64 -6.36
CA ALA A 138 -1.07 2.61 -5.46
C ALA A 138 -1.12 4.06 -5.97
N GLY A 139 -1.53 4.30 -7.21
CA GLY A 139 -1.73 5.65 -7.76
C GLY A 139 -2.94 6.36 -7.18
N GLU A 140 -3.92 5.60 -6.70
CA GLU A 140 -5.13 6.10 -6.03
C GLU A 140 -5.06 6.03 -4.50
N ALA A 141 -3.87 5.79 -3.92
CA ALA A 141 -3.70 5.66 -2.47
C ALA A 141 -4.16 6.94 -1.73
N GLU A 142 -4.94 6.78 -0.67
CA GLU A 142 -5.31 7.90 0.22
C GLU A 142 -4.20 8.15 1.27
N THR A 143 -3.40 7.13 1.56
CA THR A 143 -2.22 7.21 2.40
C THR A 143 -1.14 8.05 1.72
N GLU A 144 -0.86 9.24 2.26
CA GLU A 144 0.09 10.18 1.64
C GLU A 144 1.49 9.63 1.42
N SER A 145 2.01 8.79 2.34
CA SER A 145 3.36 8.23 2.22
C SER A 145 3.47 7.27 1.04
N ILE A 146 2.43 6.47 0.80
CA ILE A 146 2.31 5.58 -0.36
C ILE A 146 2.18 6.42 -1.63
N LEU A 147 1.22 7.35 -1.68
CA LEU A 147 0.97 8.18 -2.86
C LEU A 147 2.22 9.00 -3.28
N LYS A 148 2.92 9.62 -2.32
CA LYS A 148 4.16 10.37 -2.58
C LYS A 148 5.26 9.48 -3.13
N ARG A 149 5.34 8.23 -2.64
CA ARG A 149 6.32 7.27 -3.14
C ARG A 149 5.97 6.80 -4.55
N THR A 150 4.71 6.48 -4.83
CA THR A 150 4.24 6.15 -6.19
C THR A 150 4.53 7.28 -7.16
N THR A 151 4.23 8.53 -6.77
CA THR A 151 4.55 9.72 -7.57
C THR A 151 6.05 9.86 -7.84
N SER A 152 6.89 9.55 -6.85
CA SER A 152 8.35 9.59 -7.02
C SER A 152 8.82 8.53 -8.02
N MET A 153 8.24 7.32 -7.97
CA MET A 153 8.52 6.23 -8.91
C MET A 153 8.12 6.60 -10.36
N ILE A 154 6.97 7.25 -10.54
CA ILE A 154 6.54 7.79 -11.84
C ILE A 154 7.59 8.79 -12.35
N ARG A 155 7.98 9.77 -11.53
CA ARG A 155 8.99 10.78 -11.92
C ARG A 155 10.36 10.18 -12.24
N ASP A 156 10.78 9.16 -11.49
CA ASP A 156 12.01 8.42 -11.79
C ASP A 156 11.89 7.77 -13.18
N THR A 157 10.75 7.17 -13.49
CA THR A 157 10.45 6.52 -14.78
C THR A 157 10.39 7.52 -15.94
N GLU A 158 9.76 8.68 -15.74
CA GLU A 158 9.77 9.80 -16.71
C GLU A 158 11.19 10.25 -17.04
N GLY A 159 12.10 10.24 -16.05
CA GLY A 159 13.52 10.50 -16.27
C GLY A 159 14.19 9.56 -17.28
N TYR A 160 13.62 8.35 -17.47
CA TYR A 160 14.07 7.33 -18.41
C TYR A 160 13.35 7.36 -19.77
N GLU A 161 12.36 8.23 -19.99
CA GLU A 161 11.47 8.24 -21.17
C GLU A 161 12.25 8.09 -22.50
N LYS A 162 13.32 8.87 -22.68
CA LYS A 162 14.12 8.84 -23.92
C LYS A 162 14.83 7.51 -24.14
N LEU A 163 15.27 6.85 -23.07
CA LEU A 163 15.94 5.56 -23.16
C LEU A 163 14.92 4.43 -23.33
N LEU A 164 13.80 4.49 -22.61
CA LEU A 164 12.67 3.58 -22.77
C LEU A 164 12.18 3.57 -24.23
N LYS A 165 11.97 4.75 -24.81
CA LYS A 165 11.54 4.86 -26.21
C LYS A 165 12.53 4.24 -27.20
N LYS A 166 13.84 4.33 -26.93
CA LYS A 166 14.87 3.70 -27.78
C LYS A 166 14.85 2.18 -27.73
N VAL A 167 14.30 1.62 -26.66
CA VAL A 167 14.19 0.17 -26.47
C VAL A 167 12.78 -0.35 -26.73
N GLY A 168 11.92 0.42 -27.39
CA GLY A 168 10.55 -0.01 -27.71
C GLY A 168 9.57 0.07 -26.54
N ILE A 169 9.84 0.92 -25.53
CA ILE A 169 8.95 1.10 -24.39
C ILE A 169 8.45 2.56 -24.36
N THR A 170 7.14 2.74 -24.22
CA THR A 170 6.52 4.07 -24.16
C THR A 170 5.84 4.30 -22.82
N ILE A 171 5.74 5.58 -22.42
CA ILE A 171 4.99 6.02 -21.24
C ILE A 171 3.68 6.62 -21.75
N GLY A 172 2.55 6.04 -21.35
CA GLY A 172 1.20 6.51 -21.63
C GLY A 172 0.86 7.78 -20.84
N SER A 173 -0.24 8.43 -21.21
CA SER A 173 -0.72 9.63 -20.51
C SER A 173 -1.22 9.35 -19.09
N ASP A 174 -1.53 8.10 -18.78
CA ASP A 174 -1.89 7.55 -17.48
C ASP A 174 -0.65 7.13 -16.66
N ASN A 175 0.56 7.37 -17.18
CA ASN A 175 1.84 6.93 -16.65
C ASN A 175 2.07 5.42 -16.72
N GLN A 176 1.21 4.65 -17.39
CA GLN A 176 1.46 3.23 -17.63
C GLN A 176 2.50 3.03 -18.74
N LEU A 177 3.19 1.91 -18.69
CA LEU A 177 4.20 1.52 -19.66
C LEU A 177 3.59 0.56 -20.70
N GLU A 178 3.99 0.74 -21.96
CA GLU A 178 3.66 -0.19 -23.04
C GLU A 178 4.96 -0.62 -23.74
N VAL A 179 5.12 -1.93 -23.95
CA VAL A 179 6.23 -2.52 -24.70
C VAL A 179 5.74 -2.86 -26.11
N ASP A 180 6.35 -2.28 -27.12
CA ASP A 180 6.22 -2.74 -28.51
C ASP A 180 7.22 -3.89 -28.72
N GLU A 181 6.69 -5.11 -28.87
CA GLU A 181 7.52 -6.32 -29.03
C GLU A 181 8.44 -6.23 -30.25
N ASP A 182 7.95 -5.75 -31.38
CA ASP A 182 8.70 -5.69 -32.62
C ASP A 182 9.88 -4.70 -32.53
N ASP A 183 9.65 -3.54 -31.93
CA ASP A 183 10.68 -2.52 -31.72
C ASP A 183 11.65 -2.93 -30.60
N PHE A 184 11.16 -3.53 -29.53
CA PHE A 184 12.00 -4.09 -28.47
C PHE A 184 12.93 -5.17 -29.01
N MET A 185 12.41 -6.10 -29.81
CA MET A 185 13.18 -7.18 -30.42
C MET A 185 14.22 -6.66 -31.42
N LYS A 186 14.10 -5.43 -31.95
CA LYS A 186 15.11 -4.78 -32.80
C LYS A 186 16.09 -3.89 -32.02
N ALA A 187 15.79 -3.56 -30.77
CA ALA A 187 16.61 -2.66 -29.96
C ALA A 187 18.01 -3.22 -29.65
N ASP A 188 18.94 -2.32 -29.30
CA ASP A 188 20.26 -2.73 -28.80
C ASP A 188 20.13 -3.25 -27.36
N MET A 189 20.39 -4.54 -27.16
CA MET A 189 20.33 -5.20 -25.85
C MET A 189 21.33 -4.64 -24.83
N SER A 190 22.40 -3.98 -25.28
CA SER A 190 23.30 -3.23 -24.40
C SER A 190 22.60 -1.98 -23.84
N THR A 191 21.75 -1.35 -24.65
CA THR A 191 20.91 -0.22 -24.22
C THR A 191 19.81 -0.73 -23.28
N VAL A 192 19.14 -1.84 -23.60
CA VAL A 192 18.15 -2.48 -22.70
C VAL A 192 18.80 -2.78 -21.34
N LYS A 193 19.98 -3.40 -21.35
CA LYS A 193 20.75 -3.66 -20.14
C LYS A 193 21.03 -2.37 -19.36
N SER A 194 21.43 -1.28 -20.01
CA SER A 194 21.71 -0.01 -19.31
C SER A 194 20.48 0.63 -18.66
N VAL A 195 19.28 0.39 -19.22
CA VAL A 195 18.02 0.88 -18.65
C VAL A 195 17.65 0.10 -17.39
N PHE A 196 17.81 -1.22 -17.41
CA PHE A 196 17.24 -2.11 -16.39
C PHE A 196 18.25 -2.74 -15.44
N ASN A 197 19.55 -2.68 -15.73
CA ASN A 197 20.58 -3.37 -14.95
C ASN A 197 21.69 -2.42 -14.49
N GLY A 198 22.18 -2.64 -13.27
CA GLY A 198 23.27 -1.86 -12.68
C GLY A 198 22.78 -0.73 -11.78
N VAL A 199 23.71 -0.19 -10.97
CA VAL A 199 23.40 0.87 -10.00
C VAL A 199 22.89 2.11 -10.72
N GLY A 200 21.77 2.65 -10.23
CA GLY A 200 21.12 3.82 -10.81
C GLY A 200 20.11 3.49 -11.90
N SER A 201 20.03 2.25 -12.38
CA SER A 201 19.04 1.80 -13.39
C SER A 201 17.59 1.98 -12.94
N LEU A 202 16.66 1.89 -13.90
CA LEU A 202 15.23 1.96 -13.63
C LEU A 202 14.78 0.84 -12.68
N SER A 203 15.21 -0.40 -12.89
CA SER A 203 14.87 -1.51 -11.99
C SER A 203 15.39 -1.31 -10.58
N TYR A 204 16.59 -0.75 -10.42
CA TYR A 204 17.15 -0.43 -9.10
C TYR A 204 16.26 0.56 -8.33
N SER A 205 15.91 1.69 -8.96
CA SER A 205 15.03 2.69 -8.35
C SER A 205 13.62 2.16 -8.09
N THR A 206 13.07 1.38 -9.03
CA THR A 206 11.75 0.78 -8.94
C THR A 206 11.67 -0.24 -7.81
N SER A 207 12.64 -1.15 -7.67
CA SER A 207 12.70 -2.11 -6.56
C SER A 207 12.75 -1.40 -5.20
N ALA A 208 13.55 -0.33 -5.08
CA ALA A 208 13.62 0.46 -3.84
C ALA A 208 12.31 1.18 -3.53
N ASN A 209 11.64 1.74 -4.54
CA ASN A 209 10.36 2.41 -4.37
C ASN A 209 9.26 1.41 -4.00
N ALA A 210 9.17 0.28 -4.71
CA ALA A 210 8.22 -0.78 -4.44
C ALA A 210 8.39 -1.35 -3.02
N SER A 211 9.62 -1.64 -2.60
CA SER A 211 9.91 -2.10 -1.23
C SER A 211 9.42 -1.13 -0.16
N TYR A 212 9.55 0.18 -0.39
CA TYR A 212 9.05 1.18 0.55
C TYR A 212 7.52 1.22 0.60
N ILE A 213 6.86 1.08 -0.56
CA ILE A 213 5.39 1.07 -0.61
C ILE A 213 4.86 -0.18 0.09
N ASN A 214 5.43 -1.34 -0.19
CA ASN A 214 5.10 -2.60 0.48
C ASN A 214 5.18 -2.44 2.01
N TYR A 215 6.31 -1.94 2.53
CA TYR A 215 6.48 -1.66 3.96
C TYR A 215 5.42 -0.70 4.52
N MET A 216 5.10 0.37 3.78
CA MET A 216 4.09 1.33 4.23
C MET A 216 2.68 0.74 4.19
N ALA A 217 2.37 -0.09 3.20
CA ALA A 217 1.09 -0.78 3.09
C ALA A 217 0.88 -1.75 4.25
N ASP A 218 1.89 -2.59 4.56
CA ASP A 218 1.90 -3.47 5.74
C ASP A 218 1.76 -2.66 7.04
N TYR A 219 2.51 -1.56 7.17
CA TYR A 219 2.46 -0.70 8.35
C TYR A 219 1.07 -0.07 8.55
N GLU A 220 0.45 0.50 7.52
CA GLU A 220 -0.90 1.07 7.63
C GLU A 220 -1.96 -0.02 7.86
N ALA A 221 -1.80 -1.19 7.24
CA ALA A 221 -2.70 -2.33 7.46
C ALA A 221 -2.61 -2.81 8.91
N SER A 222 -1.42 -2.76 9.51
CA SER A 222 -1.22 -3.12 10.92
C SER A 222 -1.94 -2.16 11.88
N LYS A 223 -2.10 -0.88 11.53
CA LYS A 223 -2.87 0.10 12.33
C LYS A 223 -4.37 -0.12 12.26
N ALA A 224 -4.86 -0.74 11.20
CA ALA A 224 -6.27 -1.12 11.08
C ALA A 224 -6.66 -2.27 12.05
N ASN A 225 -5.69 -2.95 12.68
CA ASN A 225 -5.91 -4.00 13.67
C ASN A 225 -6.21 -3.46 15.09
N THR A 226 -7.14 -2.52 15.22
CA THR A 226 -7.63 -2.04 16.52
C THR A 226 -8.88 -2.78 17.00
N TYR A 227 -9.22 -2.58 18.27
CA TYR A 227 -10.29 -3.29 18.98
C TYR A 227 -11.62 -3.24 18.22
N ASN A 228 -12.26 -4.40 18.06
CA ASN A 228 -13.68 -4.41 17.70
C ASN A 228 -14.52 -3.84 18.86
N SER A 229 -15.80 -3.55 18.61
CA SER A 229 -16.73 -2.99 19.61
C SER A 229 -16.84 -3.80 20.92
N TYR A 230 -16.30 -5.02 20.96
CA TYR A 230 -16.29 -5.91 22.12
C TYR A 230 -14.93 -5.93 22.86
N GLY A 231 -14.01 -5.01 22.56
CA GLY A 231 -12.70 -4.94 23.21
C GLY A 231 -11.80 -6.14 22.91
N SER A 232 -12.12 -6.90 21.86
CA SER A 232 -11.30 -8.01 21.39
C SER A 232 -10.38 -7.55 20.25
N TYR A 233 -9.16 -8.09 20.20
CA TYR A 233 -8.22 -7.82 19.13
C TYR A 233 -8.78 -8.37 17.81
N ASN A 234 -8.89 -7.52 16.79
CA ASN A 234 -9.36 -7.93 15.48
C ASN A 234 -8.14 -8.16 14.56
N TYR A 235 -7.71 -9.41 14.43
CA TYR A 235 -6.71 -9.82 13.42
C TYR A 235 -7.44 -9.94 12.06
N ASN A 236 -7.64 -8.81 11.38
CA ASN A 236 -8.13 -8.80 9.99
C ASN A 236 -7.00 -8.92 8.96
N TYR A 237 -5.74 -8.77 9.39
CA TYR A 237 -4.56 -9.03 8.57
C TYR A 237 -4.32 -10.54 8.43
N ASN A 238 -5.15 -11.18 7.61
CA ASN A 238 -5.07 -12.61 7.36
C ASN A 238 -4.45 -12.83 5.98
N TYR A 239 -3.12 -12.96 5.95
CA TYR A 239 -2.30 -13.40 4.81
C TYR A 239 -2.78 -14.75 4.18
N GLY A 240 -3.74 -15.45 4.83
CA GLY A 240 -4.13 -16.83 4.50
C GLY A 240 -5.18 -17.03 3.40
N ASN A 241 -5.75 -15.98 2.78
CA ASN A 241 -6.87 -16.16 1.83
C ASN A 241 -6.53 -15.95 0.35
N ILE A 242 -5.33 -15.50 -0.01
CA ILE A 242 -4.95 -15.30 -1.42
C ILE A 242 -4.66 -16.62 -2.15
N TYR A 243 -4.28 -17.68 -1.43
CA TYR A 243 -4.06 -19.01 -2.03
C TYR A 243 -5.33 -19.85 -2.24
N ASN A 244 -6.50 -19.40 -1.76
CA ASN A 244 -7.72 -20.21 -1.80
C ASN A 244 -8.71 -19.77 -2.90
N SER A 245 -8.31 -18.88 -3.82
CA SER A 245 -9.14 -18.46 -4.97
C SER A 245 -8.75 -19.09 -6.31
N LEU A 246 -7.80 -20.03 -6.31
CA LEU A 246 -7.38 -20.82 -7.49
C LEU A 246 -7.83 -22.29 -7.43
N GLY A 247 -8.89 -22.60 -6.68
CA GLY A 247 -9.49 -23.93 -6.58
C GLY A 247 -10.76 -24.08 -7.41
#